data_AF-A0A9X6Y8F9-F1
#
_entry.id   AF-A0A9X6Y8F9-F1
#
_cell.length_a   1.000
_cell.length_b   1.000
_cell.length_c   1.000
_cell.angle_alpha   90.00
_cell.angle_beta   90.00
_cell.angle_gamma   90.00
#
_symmetry.space_group_name_H-M   'P 1'
#
loop_
_entity.id
_entity.type
_entity.pdbx_description
1 polymer ?
#
loop_
_entity_poly.entity_id
_entity_poly.type
_entity_poly.pdbx_seq_one_letter_code
_entity_poly.pdbx_strand_id
1 'polypeptide(L)' 'MIIKGFKTRKSFAQAVGVSEHSISNLLNGVYNPSYLLMNKIFEVLDLTADEGMAIFFSNYLRNKKVYEDFNHEPTA' A
#
# COMPACT_ATOMS: atom_id res chain seq x y z
N MET A 1 -2.91 -14.52 2.00
CA MET A 1 -1.57 -13.89 1.95
C MET A 1 -1.01 -13.90 3.36
N ILE A 2 0.13 -14.55 3.56
CA ILE A 2 0.91 -14.46 4.79
C ILE A 2 1.74 -13.19 4.67
N ILE A 3 1.63 -12.30 5.65
CA ILE A 3 2.44 -11.08 5.71
C ILE A 3 3.76 -11.50 6.37
N LYS A 4 4.90 -11.12 5.78
CA LYS A 4 6.24 -11.54 6.21
C LYS A 4 6.37 -11.50 7.74
N GLY A 5 6.65 -12.63 8.38
CA GLY A 5 6.78 -12.76 9.84
C GLY A 5 5.48 -12.93 10.65
N PHE A 6 4.30 -12.67 10.08
CA PHE A 6 3.02 -12.77 10.79
C PHE A 6 2.13 -13.89 10.24
N LYS A 7 1.81 -14.85 11.12
CA LYS A 7 0.95 -16.01 10.78
C LYS A 7 -0.52 -15.61 10.58
N THR A 8 -0.98 -14.51 11.19
CA THR A 8 -2.37 -14.06 11.12
C THR A 8 -2.48 -12.53 11.01
N ARG A 9 -3.54 -12.04 10.34
CA ARG A 9 -3.83 -10.60 10.22
C ARG A 9 -4.00 -9.94 11.59
N LYS A 10 -4.59 -10.65 12.55
CA LYS A 10 -4.73 -10.21 13.94
C LYS A 10 -3.38 -9.94 14.61
N SER A 11 -2.41 -10.86 14.49
CA SER A 11 -1.08 -10.67 15.07
C SER A 11 -0.35 -9.47 14.46
N PHE A 12 -0.52 -9.25 13.16
CA PHE A 12 0.04 -8.08 12.47
C PHE A 12 -0.65 -6.78 12.90
N ALA A 13 -1.98 -6.77 13.00
CA ALA A 13 -2.75 -5.63 13.47
C ALA A 13 -2.33 -5.19 14.88
N GLN A 14 -2.09 -6.16 15.78
CA GLN A 14 -1.57 -5.91 17.12
C GLN A 14 -0.17 -5.29 17.10
N ALA A 15 0.75 -5.80 16.27
CA ALA A 15 2.11 -5.26 16.16
C ALA A 15 2.14 -3.81 15.63
N VAL A 16 1.27 -3.50 14.66
CA VAL A 16 1.14 -2.14 14.09
C VAL A 16 0.36 -1.20 15.02
N GLY A 17 -0.47 -1.76 15.92
CA GLY A 17 -1.31 -1.00 16.84
C GLY A 17 -2.59 -0.47 16.20
N VAL A 18 -3.18 -1.23 15.27
CA VAL A 18 -4.44 -0.88 14.58
C VAL A 18 -5.44 -2.04 14.65
N SER A 19 -6.68 -1.80 14.21
CA SER A 19 -7.68 -2.86 14.14
C SER A 19 -7.38 -3.86 13.01
N GLU A 20 -7.79 -5.11 13.18
CA GLU A 20 -7.71 -6.12 12.12
C GLU A 20 -8.49 -5.70 10.86
N HIS A 21 -9.60 -4.98 11.07
CA HIS A 21 -10.39 -4.43 9.97
C HIS A 21 -9.61 -3.38 9.17
N SER A 22 -8.85 -2.51 9.84
CA SER A 22 -7.96 -1.54 9.18
C SER A 22 -6.90 -2.23 8.33
N ILE A 23 -6.26 -3.27 8.85
CA ILE A 23 -5.30 -4.08 8.08
C ILE A 23 -6.00 -4.74 6.88
N SER A 24 -7.19 -5.29 7.07
CA SER A 24 -7.92 -5.92 5.97
C SER A 24 -8.24 -4.92 4.85
N ASN A 25 -8.72 -3.73 5.21
CA ASN A 25 -9.02 -2.66 4.26
C ASN A 25 -7.76 -2.15 3.56
N LEU A 26 -6.64 -2.07 4.29
CA LEU A 26 -5.35 -1.69 3.73
C LEU A 26 -4.86 -2.69 2.68
N LEU A 27 -4.85 -3.99 3.00
CA LEU A 27 -4.36 -5.04 2.10
C LEU A 27 -5.27 -5.21 0.88
N ASN A 28 -6.56 -4.92 1.03
CA ASN A 28 -7.50 -4.85 -0.07
C ASN A 28 -7.41 -3.52 -0.84
N GLY A 29 -6.59 -2.57 -0.37
CA GLY A 29 -6.42 -1.21 -0.88
C GLY A 29 -7.73 -0.42 -1.00
N VAL A 30 -8.62 -0.58 -0.01
CA VAL A 30 -9.86 0.18 0.14
C VAL A 30 -9.58 1.65 0.46
N TYR A 31 -8.45 1.94 1.11
CA TYR A 31 -8.03 3.29 1.46
C TYR A 31 -6.51 3.42 1.39
N ASN A 32 -6.04 4.67 1.27
CA ASN A 32 -4.63 5.00 1.40
C ASN A 32 -4.27 5.24 2.87
N PRO A 33 -3.33 4.50 3.46
CA PRO A 33 -2.90 4.71 4.84
C PRO A 33 -2.20 6.05 5.01
N SER A 34 -2.23 6.59 6.22
CA SER A 34 -1.46 7.78 6.57
C SER A 34 0.05 7.47 6.58
N TYR A 35 0.86 8.51 6.41
CA TYR A 35 2.32 8.40 6.45
C TYR A 35 2.84 7.71 7.74
N LEU A 36 2.25 8.05 8.88
CA LEU A 36 2.55 7.41 10.18
C LEU A 36 2.27 5.91 10.16
N LEU A 37 1.15 5.48 9.55
CA LEU A 37 0.80 4.07 9.46
C LEU A 37 1.71 3.34 8.46
N MET A 38 2.07 3.97 7.35
CA MET A 38 3.05 3.42 6.40
C MET A 38 4.40 3.16 7.07
N ASN A 39 4.95 4.14 7.79
CA ASN A 39 6.24 3.99 8.47
C ASN A 39 6.21 2.88 9.53
N LYS A 40 5.16 2.81 10.35
CA LYS A 40 5.00 1.71 11.31
C LYS A 40 4.98 0.34 10.64
N ILE A 41 4.29 0.22 9.52
CA ILE A 41 4.22 -1.05 8.78
C ILE A 41 5.59 -1.39 8.18
N PHE A 42 6.31 -0.39 7.65
CA PHE A 42 7.68 -0.55 7.18
C PHE A 42 8.60 -1.09 8.27
N GLU A 43 8.56 -0.49 9.46
CA GLU A 43 9.35 -0.90 10.62
C GLU A 43 8.98 -2.32 11.11
N VAL A 44 7.68 -2.61 11.26
CA VAL A 44 7.19 -3.89 11.79
C VAL A 44 7.51 -5.05 10.86
N LEU A 45 7.50 -4.82 9.55
CA LEU A 45 7.71 -5.85 8.55
C LEU A 45 9.14 -5.90 8.00
N ASP A 46 10.01 -4.97 8.45
CA ASP A 46 11.37 -4.78 7.97
C ASP A 46 11.42 -4.82 6.43
N LEU A 47 10.55 -4.02 5.81
CA LEU A 47 10.38 -4.02 4.36
C LEU A 47 11.45 -3.19 3.69
N THR A 48 11.89 -3.68 2.54
CA THR A 48 12.61 -2.85 1.57
C THR A 48 11.66 -1.84 0.91
N ALA A 49 12.21 -0.74 0.38
CA ALA A 49 11.44 0.30 -0.29
C ALA A 49 10.54 -0.26 -1.41
N ASP A 50 11.05 -1.23 -2.18
CA ASP A 50 10.33 -1.90 -3.26
C ASP A 50 9.16 -2.76 -2.75
N GLU A 51 9.36 -3.50 -1.65
CA GLU A 51 8.30 -4.30 -1.02
C GLU A 51 7.18 -3.40 -0.46
N GLY A 52 7.55 -2.29 0.18
CA GLY A 52 6.57 -1.31 0.64
C GLY A 52 5.80 -0.67 -0.52
N MET A 53 6.49 -0.34 -1.62
CA MET A 53 5.86 0.14 -2.84
C MET A 53 4.81 -0.83 -3.37
N ALA A 54 5.12 -2.12 -3.43
CA ALA A 54 4.17 -3.15 -3.86
C ALA A 54 2.93 -3.24 -2.94
N ILE A 55 3.11 -3.07 -1.62
CA ILE A 55 2.00 -3.16 -0.66
C ILE A 55 1.11 -1.92 -0.71
N PHE A 56 1.71 -0.72 -0.73
CA PHE A 56 0.97 0.53 -0.62
C PHE A 56 0.49 1.08 -1.97
N PHE A 57 1.18 0.80 -3.07
CA PHE A 57 0.92 1.42 -4.38
C PHE A 57 0.41 0.45 -5.45
N SER A 58 0.26 -0.85 -5.16
CA SER A 58 -0.26 -1.83 -6.14
C SER A 58 -1.64 -1.49 -6.68
N ASN A 59 -2.55 -0.99 -5.83
CA ASN A 59 -3.87 -0.55 -6.28
C ASN A 59 -3.88 0.88 -6.87
N TYR A 60 -2.97 1.74 -6.40
CA TYR A 60 -2.87 3.12 -6.90
C TYR A 60 -2.36 3.15 -8.34
N LEU A 61 -1.40 2.28 -8.69
CA LEU A 61 -0.87 2.15 -10.05
C LEU A 61 -1.83 1.43 -11.02
N ARG A 62 -2.65 0.48 -10.54
CA ARG A 62 -3.65 -0.19 -11.38
C ARG A 62 -4.82 0.72 -11.77
N ASN A 63 -5.21 1.66 -10.89
CA ASN A 63 -6.32 2.58 -11.16
C ASN A 63 -5.89 3.90 -11.81
N LYS A 64 -4.59 4.18 -11.86
CA LYS A 64 -4.07 5.27 -12.68
C LYS A 64 -4.15 4.82 -14.15
N LYS A 65 -5.31 5.02 -14.79
CA LYS A 65 -5.34 5.18 -16.24
C LYS A 65 -4.28 6.22 -16.57
N VAL A 66 -3.20 5.79 -17.19
CA VAL A 66 -2.26 6.69 -17.83
C VAL A 66 -3.09 7.33 -18.94
N TYR A 67 -3.66 8.51 -18.68
CA TYR A 67 -3.92 9.41 -19.79
C TYR A 67 -2.53 9.80 -20.27
N GLU A 68 -2.04 9.07 -21.26
CA GLU A 68 -0.97 9.57 -22.10
C GLU A 68 -1.55 10.83 -22.74
N ASP A 69 -1.24 11.98 -22.16
CA ASP A 69 -1.38 13.25 -22.84
C ASP A 69 -0.43 13.20 -24.04
N PHE A 70 -0.92 12.63 -25.14
CA PHE A 70 -0.36 12.86 -26.46
C PHE A 70 -0.43 14.37 -26.67
N ASN A 71 0.70 15.02 -26.45
CA ASN A 71 0.97 16.38 -26.89
C ASN A 71 0.61 16.46 -28.39
N HIS A 72 -0.59 16.92 -28.70
CA HIS A 72 -0.89 17.41 -30.02
C HIS A 72 -0.15 18.74 -30.15
N GLU A 73 0.98 18.71 -30.85
CA GLU A 73 1.60 19.91 -31.37
C GLU A 73 0.53 20.74 -32.11
N PRO A 74 0.42 22.06 -31.87
CA PRO A 74 -0.45 22.89 -32.67
C PRO A 74 0.14 22.95 -34.08
N THR A 75 -0.52 22.32 -35.04
CA THR A 75 -0.24 22.55 -36.46
C THR A 75 -0.49 24.02 -36.76
N ALA A 76 0.57 24.68 -37.24
CA ALA A 76 0.63 26.07 -37.66
C ALA A 76 -0.39 26.46 -38.73
#